data_AF-A0A7V2EZ57-F1
#
_entry.id   AF-A0A7V2EZ57-F1
#
_cell.length_a   1.000
_cell.length_b   1.000
_cell.length_c   1.000
_cell.angle_alpha   90.00
_cell.angle_beta   90.00
_cell.angle_gamma   90.00
#
_symmetry.space_group_name_H-M   'P 1'
#
loop_
_entity.id
_entity.type
_entity.pdbx_description
1 polymer ?
#
loop_
_entity_poly.entity_id
_entity_poly.type
_entity_poly.pdbx_seq_one_letter_code
_entity_poly.pdbx_strand_id
1 'polypeptide(L)'
;MTATLAASAPRRVNPWLIGWVVALGFVALLQAYGRDDLAWAFKFPRDWVIPLRFWLSDLMKWLLNEFDLGLFTFRQFTRSIAWVIEQPYWLVKSLLSTGFLQGQGSGAVVLFPRISWVAIIGIVMLMGVYAKDRKLALLVGGCFFYLVLFGQWDSAMVTLSSIIIAVPFGVAGGLSLGILAYRSPGFERLIRPLLDLMQTVPVFAYLVPILILFGFGPVSAMIATIIYALPPMARVTILALRQVPAELTEFGAMAGCSRSQILWKIQIPAAKATL
;
A
#
# COMPACT_ATOMS: atom_id res chain seq x y z
N MET A 1 69.92 0.34 22.03
CA MET A 1 69.28 1.33 21.15
C MET A 1 69.68 1.04 19.71
N THR A 2 68.88 0.29 18.96
CA THR A 2 69.06 0.13 17.51
C THR A 2 67.68 -0.09 16.89
N ALA A 3 67.10 0.99 16.36
CA ALA A 3 65.86 0.97 15.61
C ALA A 3 66.12 0.45 14.20
N THR A 4 65.54 -0.69 13.85
CA THR A 4 65.52 -1.21 12.48
C THR A 4 64.40 -0.53 11.70
N LEU A 5 64.78 0.35 10.76
CA LEU A 5 63.88 0.96 9.79
C LEU A 5 63.41 -0.12 8.80
N ALA A 6 62.20 -0.64 9.01
CA ALA A 6 61.51 -1.47 8.03
C ALA A 6 61.11 -0.60 6.84
N ALA A 7 61.81 -0.79 5.71
CA ALA A 7 61.47 -0.16 4.44
C ALA A 7 60.04 -0.53 4.02
N SER A 8 59.16 0.47 3.99
CA SER A 8 57.77 0.30 3.54
C SER A 8 57.75 -0.06 2.05
N ALA A 9 57.23 -1.23 1.72
CA ALA A 9 57.04 -1.67 0.34
C ALA A 9 56.25 -0.62 -0.47
N PRO A 10 56.60 -0.38 -1.75
CA PRO A 10 55.90 0.60 -2.57
C PRO A 10 54.42 0.20 -2.70
N ARG A 11 53.50 1.11 -2.31
CA ARG A 11 52.05 0.92 -2.46
C ARG A 11 51.75 0.69 -3.95
N ARG A 12 51.48 -0.56 -4.33
CA ARG A 12 51.02 -0.89 -5.68
C ARG A 12 49.70 -0.17 -5.91
N VAL A 13 49.73 0.83 -6.79
CA VAL A 13 48.54 1.59 -7.17
C VAL A 13 47.57 0.61 -7.84
N ASN A 14 46.32 0.57 -7.37
CA ASN A 14 45.32 -0.34 -7.88
C ASN A 14 45.02 0.01 -9.35
N PRO A 15 45.22 -0.91 -10.31
CA PRO A 15 45.02 -0.64 -11.74
C PRO A 15 43.58 -0.21 -12.07
N TRP A 16 42.59 -0.66 -11.29
CA TRP A 16 41.20 -0.21 -11.43
C TRP A 16 41.01 1.27 -11.13
N LEU A 17 41.77 1.80 -10.17
CA LEU A 17 41.68 3.19 -9.75
C LEU A 17 42.30 4.12 -10.81
N ILE A 18 43.37 3.67 -11.47
CA ILE A 18 43.94 4.32 -12.65
C ILE A 18 42.92 4.32 -13.80
N GLY A 19 42.25 3.18 -14.04
CA GLY A 19 41.19 3.08 -15.05
C GLY A 19 40.05 4.07 -14.83
N TRP A 20 39.57 4.21 -13.59
CA TRP A 20 38.53 5.19 -13.26
C TRP A 20 38.99 6.65 -13.41
N VAL A 21 40.22 6.97 -13.03
CA VAL A 21 40.77 8.34 -13.19
C VAL A 21 40.93 8.69 -14.67
N VAL A 22 41.39 7.76 -15.50
CA VAL A 22 41.48 7.96 -16.95
C VAL A 22 40.10 8.12 -17.57
N ALA A 23 39.12 7.30 -17.19
CA ALA A 23 37.75 7.40 -17.68
C ALA A 23 37.09 8.75 -17.29
N LEU A 24 37.25 9.18 -16.04
CA LEU A 24 36.73 10.47 -15.57
C LEU A 24 37.44 11.65 -16.24
N GLY A 25 38.76 11.57 -16.44
CA GLY A 25 39.52 12.58 -17.17
C GLY A 25 39.08 12.68 -18.63
N PHE A 26 38.81 11.55 -19.28
CA PHE A 26 38.30 11.50 -20.65
C PHE A 26 36.89 12.10 -20.76
N VAL A 27 35.99 11.78 -19.83
CA VAL A 27 34.64 12.38 -19.78
C VAL A 27 34.72 13.89 -19.53
N ALA A 28 35.60 14.35 -18.63
CA ALA A 28 35.80 15.77 -18.36
C ALA A 28 36.36 16.52 -19.58
N LEU A 29 37.31 15.92 -20.30
CA LEU A 29 37.83 16.45 -21.57
C LEU A 29 36.75 16.52 -22.65
N LEU A 30 35.96 15.45 -22.80
CA LEU A 30 34.81 15.45 -23.72
C LEU A 30 33.79 16.54 -23.37
N GLN A 31 33.49 16.73 -22.09
CA GLN A 31 32.54 17.75 -21.64
C GLN A 31 33.06 19.18 -21.86
N ALA A 32 34.37 19.41 -21.71
CA ALA A 32 35.01 20.71 -21.83
C ALA A 32 35.29 21.13 -23.28
N TYR A 33 35.68 20.19 -24.15
CA TYR A 33 36.12 20.46 -25.52
C TYR A 33 35.24 19.79 -26.59
N GLY A 34 34.54 18.71 -26.26
CA GLY A 34 33.73 17.95 -27.23
C GLY A 34 32.39 18.59 -27.57
N ARG A 35 31.97 19.67 -26.90
CA ARG A 35 30.66 20.31 -27.17
C ARG A 35 30.58 20.93 -28.56
N ASP A 36 31.69 21.49 -29.07
CA ASP A 36 31.72 22.21 -30.34
C ASP A 36 32.06 21.27 -31.52
N ASP A 37 33.02 20.36 -31.35
CA ASP A 37 33.45 19.42 -32.41
C ASP A 37 32.65 18.09 -32.46
N LEU A 38 32.05 17.67 -31.34
CA LEU A 38 31.32 16.40 -31.22
C LEU A 38 29.84 16.65 -30.82
N ALA A 39 29.17 17.59 -31.49
CA ALA A 39 27.78 17.95 -31.22
C ALA A 39 26.80 16.75 -31.27
N TRP A 40 27.11 15.71 -32.05
CA TRP A 40 26.35 14.46 -32.13
C TRP A 40 26.42 13.60 -30.86
N ALA A 41 27.50 13.70 -30.07
CA ALA A 41 27.67 12.99 -28.81
C ALA A 41 26.86 13.65 -27.67
N PHE A 42 26.55 14.94 -27.80
CA PHE A 42 25.79 15.72 -26.81
C PHE A 42 24.32 15.95 -27.19
N LYS A 43 23.97 15.87 -28.47
CA LYS A 43 22.58 15.92 -28.93
C LYS A 43 21.98 14.52 -28.91
N PHE A 44 21.12 14.26 -27.94
CA PHE A 44 20.36 13.02 -27.87
C PHE A 44 19.60 12.78 -29.19
N PRO A 45 19.75 11.61 -29.85
CA PRO A 45 19.02 11.31 -31.08
C PRO A 45 17.52 11.28 -30.80
N ARG A 46 16.79 12.32 -31.25
CA ARG A 46 15.35 12.44 -31.00
C ARG A 46 14.55 11.33 -31.69
N ASP A 47 15.06 10.80 -32.79
CA ASP A 47 14.40 9.75 -33.58
C ASP A 47 14.40 8.39 -32.88
N TRP A 48 15.23 8.20 -31.86
CA TRP A 48 15.29 6.95 -31.05
C TRP A 48 14.53 7.07 -29.73
N VAL A 49 13.89 8.22 -29.47
CA VAL A 49 13.06 8.40 -28.28
C VAL A 49 11.76 7.62 -28.48
N ILE A 50 11.65 6.48 -27.81
CA ILE A 50 10.43 5.67 -27.81
C ILE A 50 9.28 6.52 -27.24
N PRO A 51 8.16 6.72 -27.98
CA PRO A 51 7.06 7.60 -27.59
C PRO A 51 6.14 6.97 -26.51
N LEU A 52 6.72 6.38 -25.46
CA LEU A 52 6.02 5.69 -24.36
C LEU A 52 4.89 6.52 -23.75
N ARG A 53 5.08 7.84 -23.61
CA ARG A 53 4.05 8.75 -23.10
C ARG A 53 2.77 8.71 -23.94
N PHE A 54 2.90 8.71 -25.26
CA PHE A 54 1.75 8.71 -26.17
C PHE A 54 1.03 7.37 -26.11
N TRP A 55 1.80 6.27 -26.19
CA TRP A 55 1.23 4.91 -26.07
C TRP A 55 0.51 4.68 -24.74
N LEU A 56 1.08 5.13 -23.63
CA LEU A 56 0.44 5.04 -22.32
C LEU A 56 -0.82 5.91 -22.23
N SER A 57 -0.80 7.10 -22.82
CA SER A 57 -1.95 8.01 -22.84
C SER A 57 -3.09 7.43 -23.68
N ASP A 58 -2.77 6.87 -24.84
CA ASP A 58 -3.74 6.27 -25.75
C ASP A 58 -4.30 4.97 -25.17
N LEU A 59 -3.46 4.12 -24.58
CA LEU A 59 -3.89 2.95 -23.83
C LEU A 59 -4.83 3.32 -22.69
N MET A 60 -4.53 4.39 -21.94
CA MET A 60 -5.41 4.85 -20.87
C MET A 60 -6.75 5.37 -21.38
N LYS A 61 -6.75 6.15 -22.48
CA LYS A 61 -7.99 6.63 -23.09
C LYS A 61 -8.85 5.48 -23.60
N TRP A 62 -8.24 4.54 -24.32
CA TRP A 62 -8.90 3.33 -24.80
C TRP A 62 -9.50 2.54 -23.61
N LEU A 63 -8.71 2.28 -22.57
CA LEU A 63 -9.16 1.54 -21.39
C LEU A 63 -10.34 2.23 -20.68
N LEU A 64 -10.37 3.56 -20.64
CA LEU A 64 -11.40 4.31 -19.90
C LEU A 64 -12.68 4.56 -20.69
N ASN A 65 -12.60 4.61 -22.02
CA ASN A 65 -13.69 5.10 -22.87
C ASN A 65 -14.19 4.06 -23.87
N GLU A 66 -13.34 3.12 -24.29
CA GLU A 66 -13.62 2.18 -25.38
C GLU A 66 -13.63 0.72 -24.90
N PHE A 67 -12.96 0.42 -23.79
CA PHE A 67 -12.98 -0.92 -23.23
C PHE A 67 -14.30 -1.20 -22.50
N ASP A 68 -15.22 -1.84 -23.22
CA ASP A 68 -16.50 -2.29 -22.70
C ASP A 68 -16.47 -3.77 -22.28
N LEU A 69 -16.94 -4.05 -21.07
CA LEU A 69 -17.06 -5.40 -20.51
C LEU A 69 -18.39 -6.07 -20.95
N GLY A 70 -18.89 -5.69 -22.12
CA GLY A 70 -20.19 -6.09 -22.67
C GLY A 70 -21.37 -5.29 -22.10
N LEU A 71 -21.52 -5.26 -20.77
CA LEU A 71 -22.67 -4.61 -20.11
C LEU A 71 -22.38 -3.19 -19.59
N PHE A 72 -21.11 -2.88 -19.34
CA PHE A 72 -20.67 -1.62 -18.75
C PHE A 72 -19.25 -1.29 -19.21
N THR A 73 -18.93 0.00 -19.30
CA THR A 73 -17.56 0.44 -19.61
C THR A 73 -16.65 0.20 -18.40
N PHE A 74 -15.37 -0.04 -18.63
CA PHE A 74 -14.39 -0.24 -17.56
C PHE A 74 -14.38 0.88 -16.52
N ARG A 75 -14.55 2.13 -16.95
CA ARG A 75 -14.70 3.28 -16.05
C ARG A 75 -15.91 3.12 -15.13
N GLN A 76 -17.05 2.64 -15.64
CA GLN A 76 -18.25 2.43 -14.82
C GLN A 76 -18.01 1.33 -13.78
N PHE A 77 -17.28 0.27 -14.15
CA PHE A 77 -16.89 -0.77 -13.22
C PHE A 77 -15.97 -0.27 -12.09
N THR A 78 -14.93 0.50 -12.41
CA THR A 78 -14.06 1.06 -11.37
C THR A 78 -14.82 2.05 -10.49
N ARG A 79 -15.75 2.82 -11.06
CA ARG A 79 -16.61 3.74 -10.29
C ARG A 79 -17.64 3.02 -9.44
N SER A 80 -18.15 1.86 -9.85
CA SER A 80 -19.07 1.09 -9.02
C SER A 80 -18.36 0.52 -7.79
N ILE A 81 -17.11 0.08 -7.93
CA ILE A 81 -16.27 -0.32 -6.79
C ILE A 81 -16.07 0.87 -5.83
N ALA A 82 -15.74 2.05 -6.36
CA ALA A 82 -15.59 3.25 -5.55
C ALA A 82 -16.89 3.58 -4.80
N TRP A 83 -18.03 3.51 -5.50
CA TRP A 83 -19.35 3.76 -4.91
C TRP A 83 -19.67 2.77 -3.77
N VAL A 84 -19.34 1.48 -3.92
CA VAL A 84 -19.53 0.46 -2.86
C VAL A 84 -18.71 0.79 -1.62
N ILE A 85 -17.47 1.27 -1.78
CA ILE A 85 -16.61 1.68 -0.66
C ILE A 85 -17.10 3.00 -0.05
N GLU A 86 -17.68 3.88 -0.87
CA GLU A 86 -18.17 5.19 -0.45
C GLU A 86 -19.37 5.09 0.50
N GLN A 87 -20.28 4.13 0.29
CA GLN A 87 -21.48 4.00 1.13
C GLN A 87 -21.15 3.85 2.64
N PRO A 88 -20.37 2.84 3.08
CA PRO A 88 -20.03 2.70 4.49
C PRO A 88 -19.10 3.83 4.97
N TYR A 89 -18.23 4.35 4.11
CA TYR A 89 -17.38 5.51 4.46
C TYR A 89 -18.21 6.75 4.77
N TRP A 90 -19.21 7.06 3.94
CA TRP A 90 -20.11 8.20 4.18
C TRP A 90 -20.85 8.05 5.50
N LEU A 91 -21.32 6.84 5.82
CA LEU A 91 -21.98 6.55 7.09
C LEU A 91 -21.05 6.81 8.28
N VAL A 92 -19.84 6.24 8.27
CA VAL A 92 -18.88 6.40 9.37
C VAL A 92 -18.41 7.85 9.50
N LYS A 93 -18.11 8.51 8.37
CA LYS A 93 -17.71 9.93 8.35
C LYS A 93 -18.81 10.84 8.89
N SER A 94 -20.06 10.57 8.52
CA SER A 94 -21.22 11.34 9.00
C SER A 94 -21.40 11.16 10.50
N LEU A 95 -21.24 9.95 11.03
CA LEU A 95 -21.30 9.70 12.47
C LEU A 95 -20.17 10.38 13.24
N LEU A 96 -18.94 10.35 12.74
CA LEU A 96 -17.76 10.79 13.49
C LEU A 96 -17.40 12.27 13.29
N SER A 97 -17.65 12.85 12.12
CA SER A 97 -17.15 14.19 11.76
C SER A 97 -18.23 15.18 11.34
N THR A 98 -18.99 14.91 10.28
CA THR A 98 -19.84 15.96 9.67
C THR A 98 -21.25 16.04 10.24
N GLY A 99 -21.74 14.97 10.86
CA GLY A 99 -23.18 14.77 11.07
C GLY A 99 -23.87 14.35 9.77
N PHE A 100 -25.14 13.96 9.89
CA PHE A 100 -25.99 13.69 8.73
C PHE A 100 -26.57 15.01 8.23
N LEU A 101 -26.03 15.49 7.11
CA LEU A 101 -26.42 16.73 6.46
C LEU A 101 -27.39 16.43 5.31
N GLN A 102 -28.43 17.24 5.18
CA GLN A 102 -29.31 17.24 4.00
C GLN A 102 -29.18 18.58 3.27
N GLY A 103 -28.83 18.52 1.98
CA GLY A 103 -28.54 19.69 1.14
C GLY A 103 -27.06 19.82 0.78
N GLN A 104 -26.73 20.85 0.01
CA GLN A 104 -25.35 21.17 -0.40
C GLN A 104 -24.98 22.59 0.00
N GLY A 105 -23.71 22.79 0.37
CA GLY A 105 -23.16 24.11 0.68
C GLY A 105 -23.70 24.73 1.97
N SER A 106 -23.84 26.06 1.98
CA SER A 106 -24.27 26.86 3.13
C SER A 106 -25.74 26.65 3.53
N GLY A 107 -26.54 26.01 2.67
CA GLY A 107 -27.94 25.65 2.95
C GLY A 107 -28.13 24.26 3.54
N ALA A 108 -27.04 23.53 3.86
CA ALA A 108 -27.14 22.19 4.41
C ALA A 108 -27.71 22.22 5.83
N VAL A 109 -28.84 21.53 6.04
CA VAL A 109 -29.46 21.40 7.35
C VAL A 109 -28.96 20.12 8.02
N VAL A 110 -28.57 20.22 9.28
CA VAL A 110 -28.16 19.06 10.09
C VAL A 110 -29.43 18.31 10.51
N LEU A 111 -29.65 17.12 9.94
CA LEU A 111 -30.75 16.24 10.36
C LEU A 111 -30.41 15.55 11.67
N PHE A 112 -29.23 14.94 11.73
CA PHE A 112 -28.72 14.26 12.92
C PHE A 112 -27.31 14.77 13.23
N PRO A 113 -27.06 15.22 14.47
CA PRO A 113 -25.74 15.67 14.87
C PRO A 113 -24.75 14.50 14.87
N ARG A 114 -23.47 14.82 14.66
CA ARG A 114 -22.36 13.88 14.88
C ARG A 114 -22.31 13.41 16.33
N ILE A 115 -21.68 12.27 16.56
CA ILE A 115 -21.42 11.75 17.90
C ILE A 115 -20.56 12.77 18.67
N SER A 116 -20.91 13.03 19.93
CA SER A 116 -20.13 13.91 20.80
C SER A 116 -18.70 13.40 20.95
N TRP A 117 -17.72 14.30 20.88
CA TRP A 117 -16.30 13.96 21.06
C TRP A 117 -16.04 13.28 22.40
N VAL A 118 -16.76 13.68 23.45
CA VAL A 118 -16.69 13.05 24.79
C VAL A 118 -17.15 11.59 24.73
N ALA A 119 -18.21 11.31 23.97
CA ALA A 119 -18.72 9.95 23.80
C ALA A 119 -17.73 9.08 23.02
N ILE A 120 -17.10 9.61 21.97
CA ILE A 120 -16.05 8.89 21.22
C ILE A 120 -14.86 8.56 22.12
N ILE A 121 -14.36 9.53 22.90
CA ILE A 121 -13.29 9.28 23.88
C ILE A 121 -13.73 8.20 24.88
N GLY A 122 -14.94 8.29 25.41
CA GLY A 122 -15.51 7.29 26.31
C GLY A 122 -15.51 5.88 25.71
N ILE A 123 -16.02 5.73 24.48
CA ILE A 123 -16.08 4.45 23.76
C ILE A 123 -14.67 3.89 23.56
N VAL A 124 -13.73 4.71 23.10
CA VAL A 124 -12.37 4.24 22.82
C VAL A 124 -11.62 3.88 24.12
N MET A 125 -11.85 4.60 25.21
CA MET A 125 -11.32 4.22 26.53
C MET A 125 -11.90 2.88 27.00
N LEU A 126 -13.21 2.67 26.84
CA LEU A 126 -13.85 1.39 27.17
C LEU A 126 -13.27 0.24 26.34
N MET A 127 -13.04 0.46 25.04
CA MET A 127 -12.34 -0.51 24.18
C MET A 127 -10.92 -0.77 24.67
N GLY A 128 -10.20 0.25 25.14
CA GLY A 128 -8.85 0.11 25.72
C GLY A 128 -8.84 -0.75 27.00
N VAL A 129 -9.84 -0.59 27.87
CA VAL A 129 -9.99 -1.45 29.06
C VAL A 129 -10.28 -2.90 28.65
N TYR A 130 -11.17 -3.10 27.68
CA TYR A 130 -11.54 -4.43 27.18
C TYR A 130 -10.38 -5.16 26.50
N ALA A 131 -9.54 -4.43 25.75
CA ALA A 131 -8.43 -5.03 25.01
C ALA A 131 -7.26 -5.45 25.91
N LYS A 132 -6.99 -4.73 27.01
CA LYS A 132 -5.86 -5.05 27.89
C LYS A 132 -6.06 -4.61 29.34
N ASP A 133 -6.00 -3.31 29.60
CA ASP A 133 -5.97 -2.77 30.97
C ASP A 133 -6.28 -1.26 31.03
N ARG A 134 -6.46 -0.74 32.26
CA ARG A 134 -6.81 0.68 32.49
C ARG A 134 -5.73 1.67 32.04
N LYS A 135 -4.45 1.29 32.00
CA LYS A 135 -3.38 2.17 31.51
C LYS A 135 -3.50 2.38 30.01
N LEU A 136 -3.86 1.34 29.25
CA LEU A 136 -4.14 1.46 27.82
C LEU A 136 -5.32 2.40 27.58
N ALA A 137 -6.40 2.26 28.36
CA ALA A 137 -7.56 3.15 28.26
C ALA A 137 -7.18 4.63 28.49
N LEU A 138 -6.41 4.92 29.54
CA LEU A 138 -5.94 6.29 29.82
C LEU A 138 -5.01 6.83 28.73
N LEU A 139 -4.12 5.99 28.19
CA LEU A 139 -3.24 6.37 27.09
C LEU A 139 -4.04 6.76 25.85
N VAL A 140 -4.98 5.91 25.41
CA VAL A 140 -5.75 6.18 24.20
C VAL A 140 -6.71 7.35 24.41
N GLY A 141 -7.35 7.44 25.59
CA GLY A 141 -8.17 8.59 25.96
C GLY A 141 -7.37 9.89 25.94
N GLY A 142 -6.14 9.88 26.46
CA GLY A 142 -5.21 11.00 26.40
C GLY A 142 -4.83 11.39 24.97
N CYS A 143 -4.56 10.43 24.09
CA CYS A 143 -4.28 10.68 22.68
C CYS A 143 -5.46 11.34 21.94
N PHE A 144 -6.69 10.88 22.18
CA PHE A 144 -7.86 11.52 21.57
C PHE A 144 -8.17 12.89 22.17
N PHE A 145 -7.97 13.04 23.48
CA PHE A 145 -8.11 14.34 24.14
C PHE A 145 -7.10 15.36 23.60
N TYR A 146 -5.86 14.93 23.33
CA TYR A 146 -4.85 15.74 22.66
C TYR A 146 -5.35 16.30 21.32
N LEU A 147 -6.04 15.50 20.49
CA LEU A 147 -6.60 15.98 19.21
C LEU A 147 -7.62 17.12 19.40
N VAL A 148 -8.40 17.07 20.49
CA VAL A 148 -9.33 18.15 20.85
C VAL A 148 -8.57 19.40 21.25
N LEU A 149 -7.57 19.28 22.11
CA LEU A 149 -6.77 20.42 22.59
C LEU A 149 -6.09 21.19 21.44
N PHE A 150 -5.63 20.48 20.41
CA PHE A 150 -4.95 21.07 19.25
C PHE A 150 -5.89 21.40 18.09
N GLY A 151 -7.21 21.24 18.26
CA GLY A 151 -8.21 21.54 17.23
C GLY A 151 -8.12 20.67 15.98
N GLN A 152 -7.50 19.48 16.06
CA GLN A 152 -7.36 18.54 14.93
C GLN A 152 -8.42 17.43 14.93
N TRP A 153 -9.47 17.59 15.73
CA TRP A 153 -10.53 16.59 15.88
C TRP A 153 -11.18 16.21 14.54
N ASP A 154 -11.69 17.19 13.78
CA ASP A 154 -12.42 16.92 12.54
C ASP A 154 -11.53 16.24 11.50
N SER A 155 -10.32 16.76 11.29
CA SER A 155 -9.31 16.15 10.41
C SER A 155 -9.02 14.70 10.80
N ALA A 156 -8.82 14.44 12.11
CA ALA A 156 -8.53 13.11 12.61
C ALA A 156 -9.73 12.15 12.46
N MET A 157 -10.96 12.62 12.66
CA MET A 157 -12.17 11.81 12.49
C MET A 157 -12.41 11.43 11.02
N VAL A 158 -12.07 12.32 10.08
CA VAL A 158 -12.09 12.00 8.64
C VAL A 158 -11.08 10.88 8.34
N THR A 159 -9.83 11.00 8.81
CA THR A 159 -8.82 9.95 8.62
C THR A 159 -9.23 8.64 9.28
N LEU A 160 -9.75 8.69 10.50
CA LEU A 160 -10.22 7.52 11.23
C LEU A 160 -11.35 6.80 10.48
N SER A 161 -12.28 7.56 9.91
CA SER A 161 -13.37 7.03 9.09
C SER A 161 -12.84 6.31 7.84
N SER A 162 -11.85 6.88 7.17
CA SER A 162 -11.19 6.23 6.03
C SER A 162 -10.47 4.93 6.43
N ILE A 163 -9.77 4.92 7.57
CA ILE A 163 -9.04 3.74 8.05
C ILE A 163 -9.99 2.63 8.50
N ILE A 164 -11.07 2.95 9.24
CA ILE A 164 -12.07 1.98 9.70
C ILE A 164 -12.68 1.21 8.53
N ILE A 165 -12.84 1.85 7.37
CA ILE A 165 -13.35 1.19 6.17
C ILE A 165 -12.22 0.52 5.38
N ALA A 166 -11.12 1.21 5.11
CA ALA A 166 -10.04 0.70 4.25
C ALA A 166 -9.35 -0.54 4.84
N VAL A 167 -9.11 -0.58 6.15
CA VAL A 167 -8.37 -1.69 6.79
C VAL A 167 -9.10 -3.02 6.65
N PRO A 168 -10.40 -3.16 6.99
CA PRO A 168 -11.13 -4.41 6.77
C PRO A 168 -11.10 -4.89 5.32
N PHE A 169 -11.25 -4.00 4.34
CA PHE A 169 -11.14 -4.37 2.92
C PHE A 169 -9.72 -4.86 2.55
N GLY A 170 -8.69 -4.18 3.04
CA GLY A 170 -7.29 -4.59 2.85
C GLY A 170 -6.97 -5.93 3.52
N VAL A 171 -7.43 -6.13 4.75
CA VAL A 171 -7.25 -7.38 5.49
C VAL A 171 -8.00 -8.52 4.81
N ALA A 172 -9.27 -8.34 4.47
CA ALA A 172 -10.07 -9.36 3.80
C ALA A 172 -9.48 -9.74 2.43
N GLY A 173 -9.08 -8.74 1.63
CA GLY A 173 -8.45 -8.97 0.32
C GLY A 173 -7.09 -9.65 0.46
N GLY A 174 -6.25 -9.19 1.39
CA GLY A 174 -4.91 -9.72 1.59
C GLY A 174 -4.94 -11.14 2.14
N LEU A 175 -5.81 -11.41 3.12
CA LEU A 175 -6.07 -12.74 3.64
C LEU A 175 -6.56 -13.69 2.53
N SER A 176 -7.52 -13.25 1.72
CA SER A 176 -8.05 -14.06 0.59
C SER A 176 -6.96 -14.39 -0.43
N LEU A 177 -6.16 -13.40 -0.83
CA LEU A 177 -5.02 -13.61 -1.75
C LEU A 177 -3.97 -14.53 -1.14
N GLY A 178 -3.66 -14.38 0.15
CA GLY A 178 -2.71 -15.22 0.86
C GLY A 178 -3.16 -16.67 0.98
N ILE A 179 -4.43 -16.91 1.29
CA ILE A 179 -5.03 -18.27 1.32
C ILE A 179 -4.98 -18.90 -0.08
N LEU A 180 -5.32 -18.14 -1.13
CA LEU A 180 -5.30 -18.64 -2.50
C LEU A 180 -3.87 -18.98 -2.98
N ALA A 181 -2.90 -18.13 -2.62
CA ALA A 181 -1.47 -18.36 -2.88
C ALA A 181 -0.96 -19.58 -2.13
N TYR A 182 -1.31 -19.75 -0.86
CA TYR A 182 -0.95 -20.95 -0.10
C TYR A 182 -1.50 -22.24 -0.75
N ARG A 183 -2.74 -22.19 -1.26
CA ARG A 183 -3.39 -23.37 -1.87
C ARG A 183 -2.81 -23.74 -3.24
N SER A 184 -2.30 -22.78 -4.01
CA SER A 184 -1.82 -23.00 -5.39
C SER A 184 -0.40 -22.45 -5.60
N PRO A 185 0.62 -23.33 -5.70
CA PRO A 185 2.00 -22.91 -5.96
C PRO A 185 2.16 -22.11 -7.27
N GLY A 186 1.34 -22.40 -8.28
CA GLY A 186 1.34 -21.65 -9.54
C GLY A 186 0.80 -20.23 -9.37
N PHE A 187 -0.29 -20.07 -8.64
CA PHE A 187 -0.85 -18.75 -8.32
C PHE A 187 0.11 -17.94 -7.45
N GLU A 188 0.77 -18.59 -6.49
CA GLU A 188 1.78 -17.94 -5.66
C GLU A 188 2.95 -17.38 -6.49
N ARG A 189 3.48 -18.16 -7.44
CA ARG A 189 4.55 -17.70 -8.34
C ARG A 189 4.12 -16.50 -9.19
N LEU A 190 2.85 -16.47 -9.61
CA LEU A 190 2.29 -15.38 -10.41
C LEU A 190 2.05 -14.10 -9.58
N ILE A 191 1.50 -14.24 -8.36
CA ILE A 191 1.12 -13.09 -7.54
C ILE A 191 2.30 -12.45 -6.82
N ARG A 192 3.35 -13.23 -6.46
CA ARG A 192 4.57 -12.73 -5.80
C ARG A 192 5.16 -11.47 -6.44
N PRO A 193 5.49 -11.43 -7.75
CA PRO A 193 6.04 -10.22 -8.37
C PRO A 193 5.07 -9.02 -8.32
N LEU A 194 3.76 -9.26 -8.39
CA LEU A 194 2.76 -8.20 -8.25
C LEU A 194 2.76 -7.63 -6.83
N LEU A 195 2.80 -8.49 -5.80
CA LEU A 195 2.89 -8.06 -4.41
C LEU A 195 4.18 -7.29 -4.13
N ASP A 196 5.30 -7.69 -4.76
CA ASP A 196 6.59 -7.00 -4.67
C ASP A 196 6.52 -5.61 -5.34
N LEU A 197 5.87 -5.52 -6.52
CA LEU A 197 5.66 -4.25 -7.22
C LEU A 197 4.80 -3.28 -6.39
N MET A 198 3.69 -3.77 -5.82
CA MET A 198 2.78 -2.97 -5.00
C MET A 198 3.45 -2.33 -3.78
N GLN A 199 4.51 -2.95 -3.23
CA GLN A 199 5.26 -2.41 -2.09
C GLN A 199 6.44 -1.52 -2.48
N THR A 200 6.97 -1.67 -3.69
CA THR A 200 8.19 -0.97 -4.13
C THR A 200 7.89 0.28 -4.95
N VAL A 201 6.73 0.35 -5.61
CA VAL A 201 6.32 1.54 -6.37
C VAL A 201 5.90 2.66 -5.41
N PRO A 202 6.44 3.89 -5.58
CA PRO A 202 6.03 5.04 -4.77
C PRO A 202 4.54 5.32 -4.90
N VAL A 203 3.88 5.65 -3.78
CA VAL A 203 2.42 5.91 -3.71
C VAL A 203 1.96 6.91 -4.76
N PHE A 204 2.71 7.98 -4.96
CA PHE A 204 2.38 9.04 -5.92
C PHE A 204 2.33 8.54 -7.37
N ALA A 205 3.12 7.52 -7.73
CA ALA A 205 3.18 7.02 -9.10
C ALA A 205 1.86 6.35 -9.53
N TYR A 206 1.21 5.63 -8.62
CA TYR A 206 -0.07 4.97 -8.91
C TYR A 206 -1.29 5.80 -8.49
N LEU A 207 -1.11 6.88 -7.70
CA LEU A 207 -2.21 7.76 -7.29
C LEU A 207 -2.92 8.42 -8.49
N VAL A 208 -2.15 8.88 -9.50
CA VAL A 208 -2.72 9.54 -10.70
C VAL A 208 -3.64 8.58 -11.48
N PRO A 209 -3.22 7.35 -11.85
CA PRO A 209 -4.12 6.35 -12.42
C PRO A 209 -5.35 6.06 -11.57
N ILE A 210 -5.20 5.93 -10.24
CA ILE A 210 -6.33 5.65 -9.34
C ILE A 210 -7.35 6.79 -9.40
N LEU A 211 -6.92 8.05 -9.37
CA LEU A 211 -7.83 9.20 -9.44
C LEU A 211 -8.62 9.23 -10.75
N ILE A 212 -7.97 8.88 -11.86
CA ILE A 212 -8.63 8.84 -13.17
C ILE A 212 -9.68 7.71 -13.21
N LEU A 213 -9.33 6.53 -12.68
CA LEU A 213 -10.19 5.33 -12.70
C LEU A 213 -11.34 5.40 -11.69
N PHE A 214 -11.03 5.66 -10.42
CA PHE A 214 -11.95 5.57 -9.29
C PHE A 214 -12.55 6.92 -8.89
N GLY A 215 -11.95 8.02 -9.33
CA GLY A 215 -12.43 9.37 -9.10
C GLY A 215 -11.66 10.16 -8.07
N PHE A 216 -12.05 11.44 -7.97
CA PHE A 216 -11.51 12.36 -6.98
C PHE A 216 -12.26 12.21 -5.67
N GLY A 217 -11.51 12.26 -4.57
CA GLY A 217 -12.07 12.26 -3.21
C GLY A 217 -11.43 11.22 -2.28
N PRO A 218 -11.93 11.11 -1.04
CA PRO A 218 -11.34 10.26 0.00
C PRO A 218 -11.28 8.77 -0.38
N VAL A 219 -12.23 8.30 -1.19
CA VAL A 219 -12.30 6.91 -1.65
C VAL A 219 -11.06 6.51 -2.44
N SER A 220 -10.51 7.40 -3.27
CA SER A 220 -9.27 7.13 -4.03
C SER A 220 -8.07 6.89 -3.12
N ALA A 221 -7.93 7.69 -2.06
CA ALA A 221 -6.90 7.52 -1.05
C ALA A 221 -7.11 6.22 -0.25
N MET A 222 -8.35 5.85 0.02
CA MET A 222 -8.68 4.57 0.66
C MET A 222 -8.30 3.38 -0.24
N ILE A 223 -8.58 3.43 -1.54
CA ILE A 223 -8.18 2.39 -2.49
C ILE A 223 -6.66 2.27 -2.55
N ALA A 224 -5.94 3.40 -2.62
CA ALA A 224 -4.48 3.42 -2.54
C ALA A 224 -3.97 2.76 -1.25
N THR A 225 -4.63 3.02 -0.12
CA THR A 225 -4.31 2.42 1.20
C THR A 225 -4.60 0.92 1.22
N ILE A 226 -5.72 0.48 0.66
CA ILE A 226 -6.09 -0.94 0.53
C ILE A 226 -5.01 -1.67 -0.28
N ILE A 227 -4.66 -1.14 -1.46
CA ILE A 227 -3.61 -1.69 -2.33
C ILE A 227 -2.29 -1.82 -1.56
N TYR A 228 -1.91 -0.81 -0.79
CA TYR A 228 -0.68 -0.83 -0.02
C TYR A 228 -0.71 -1.86 1.14
N ALA A 229 -1.89 -2.10 1.72
CA ALA A 229 -2.08 -3.05 2.82
C ALA A 229 -2.20 -4.52 2.36
N LEU A 230 -2.54 -4.79 1.09
CA LEU A 230 -2.72 -6.15 0.56
C LEU A 230 -1.44 -7.02 0.67
N PRO A 231 -0.25 -6.57 0.22
CA PRO A 231 0.96 -7.39 0.23
C PRO A 231 1.42 -7.88 1.61
N PRO A 232 1.54 -7.04 2.66
CA PRO A 232 1.96 -7.52 3.96
C PRO A 232 0.97 -8.55 4.53
N MET A 233 -0.33 -8.31 4.40
CA MET A 233 -1.35 -9.26 4.88
C MET A 233 -1.30 -10.59 4.12
N ALA A 234 -1.16 -10.57 2.79
CA ALA A 234 -1.06 -11.79 1.99
C ALA A 234 0.19 -12.60 2.36
N ARG A 235 1.33 -11.94 2.57
CA ARG A 235 2.58 -12.61 2.97
C ARG A 235 2.50 -13.20 4.38
N VAL A 236 1.97 -12.45 5.34
CA VAL A 236 1.74 -12.93 6.71
C VAL A 236 0.82 -14.15 6.68
N THR A 237 -0.22 -14.13 5.85
CA THR A 237 -1.13 -15.27 5.69
C THR A 237 -0.43 -16.52 5.16
N ILE A 238 0.37 -16.38 4.09
CA ILE A 238 1.13 -17.51 3.53
C ILE A 238 2.09 -18.07 4.56
N LEU A 239 2.79 -17.20 5.30
CA LEU A 239 3.73 -17.60 6.34
C LEU A 239 3.02 -18.32 7.49
N ALA A 240 1.93 -17.75 7.99
CA ALA A 240 1.15 -18.29 9.10
C ALA A 240 0.62 -19.70 8.78
N LEU A 241 0.10 -19.90 7.55
CA LEU A 241 -0.39 -21.22 7.11
C LEU A 241 0.74 -22.25 6.94
N ARG A 242 1.93 -21.82 6.53
CA ARG A 242 3.12 -22.70 6.42
C ARG A 242 3.74 -23.05 7.77
N GLN A 243 3.56 -22.20 8.78
CA GLN A 243 4.04 -22.44 10.14
C GLN A 243 3.15 -23.40 10.94
N VAL A 244 1.98 -23.78 10.41
CA VAL A 244 1.12 -24.78 11.04
C VAL A 244 1.86 -26.12 11.10
N PRO A 245 1.99 -26.76 12.28
CA PRO A 245 2.67 -28.04 12.42
C PRO A 245 2.10 -29.11 11.48
N ALA A 246 2.97 -29.86 10.81
CA ALA A 246 2.58 -30.86 9.82
C ALA A 246 1.73 -31.97 10.44
N GLU A 247 1.97 -32.31 11.71
CA GLU A 247 1.27 -33.35 12.46
C GLU A 247 -0.24 -33.07 12.53
N LEU A 248 -0.66 -31.80 12.62
CA LEU A 248 -2.08 -31.42 12.60
C LEU A 248 -2.72 -31.71 11.23
N THR A 249 -1.96 -31.52 10.16
CA THR A 249 -2.45 -31.78 8.79
C THR A 249 -2.49 -33.27 8.48
N GLU A 250 -1.51 -34.05 8.97
CA GLU A 250 -1.47 -35.51 8.86
C GLU A 250 -2.61 -36.15 9.67
N PHE A 251 -2.85 -35.68 10.89
CA PHE A 251 -4.01 -36.10 11.70
C PHE A 251 -5.33 -35.86 10.95
N GLY A 252 -5.50 -34.67 10.36
CA GLY A 252 -6.68 -34.36 9.54
C GLY A 252 -6.86 -35.32 8.36
N ALA A 253 -5.76 -35.67 7.69
CA ALA A 253 -5.80 -36.63 6.58
C ALA A 253 -6.17 -38.04 7.05
N MET A 254 -5.62 -38.51 8.18
CA MET A 254 -5.97 -39.82 8.77
C MET A 254 -7.43 -39.87 9.25
N ALA A 255 -7.97 -38.75 9.72
CA ALA A 255 -9.38 -38.60 10.08
C ALA A 255 -10.33 -38.51 8.86
N GLY A 256 -9.82 -38.62 7.62
CA GLY A 256 -10.63 -38.58 6.41
C GLY A 256 -11.05 -37.18 5.95
N CYS A 257 -10.40 -36.12 6.43
CA CYS A 257 -10.71 -34.75 5.99
C CYS A 257 -10.19 -34.50 4.56
N SER A 258 -11.04 -33.89 3.73
CA SER A 258 -10.65 -33.32 2.45
C SER A 258 -9.68 -32.13 2.62
N ARG A 259 -8.92 -31.80 1.57
CA ARG A 259 -7.98 -30.66 1.57
C ARG A 259 -8.62 -29.33 2.00
N SER A 260 -9.85 -29.06 1.56
CA SER A 260 -10.59 -27.85 1.95
C SER A 260 -10.98 -27.88 3.44
N GLN A 261 -11.34 -29.05 3.97
CA GLN A 261 -11.66 -29.20 5.40
C GLN A 261 -10.40 -29.04 6.26
N ILE A 262 -9.26 -29.59 5.85
CA ILE A 262 -7.98 -29.38 6.54
C ILE A 262 -7.64 -27.88 6.58
N LEU A 263 -7.78 -27.18 5.46
CA LEU A 263 -7.52 -25.73 5.41
C LEU A 263 -8.43 -24.94 6.36
N TRP A 264 -9.76 -25.07 6.19
CA TRP A 264 -10.71 -24.21 6.90
C TRP A 264 -10.97 -24.61 8.35
N LYS A 265 -10.85 -25.91 8.68
CA LYS A 265 -11.15 -26.43 10.03
C LYS A 265 -9.91 -26.69 10.89
N ILE A 266 -8.72 -26.82 10.30
CA ILE A 266 -7.49 -27.11 11.05
C ILE A 266 -6.48 -25.98 10.88
N GLN A 267 -6.03 -25.70 9.65
CA GLN A 267 -4.94 -24.74 9.42
C GLN A 267 -5.32 -23.30 9.76
N ILE A 268 -6.47 -22.80 9.29
CA ILE A 268 -6.92 -21.43 9.57
C ILE A 268 -7.15 -21.20 11.07
N PRO A 269 -7.87 -22.08 11.81
CA PRO A 269 -7.99 -21.95 13.26
C PRO A 269 -6.65 -22.04 14.00
N ALA A 270 -5.74 -22.92 13.58
CA ALA A 270 -4.42 -23.05 14.19
C ALA A 270 -3.53 -21.82 13.95
N ALA A 271 -3.67 -21.17 12.79
CA ALA A 271 -2.92 -19.97 12.43
C ALA A 271 -3.51 -18.66 12.98
N LYS A 272 -4.67 -18.71 13.65
CA LYS A 272 -5.42 -17.51 14.09
C LYS A 272 -4.63 -16.57 15.00
N ALA A 273 -3.69 -17.07 15.80
CA ALA A 273 -2.88 -16.22 16.67
C ALA A 273 -1.89 -15.34 15.87
N THR A 274 -1.54 -15.76 14.66
CA THR A 274 -0.59 -15.08 13.78
C THR A 274 -1.28 -14.21 12.72
N LEU A 275 -2.55 -14.49 12.42
CA LEU A 275 -3.41 -13.76 11.46
C LEU A 275 -4.14 -12.60 12.13
#